data_AF-A0A0L7LS07-F1
#
_entry.id   AF-A0A0L7LS07-F1
#
_cell.length_a   1.000
_cell.length_b   1.000
_cell.length_c   1.000
_cell.angle_alpha   90.00
_cell.angle_beta   90.00
_cell.angle_gamma   90.00
#
_symmetry.space_group_name_H-M   'P 1'
#
loop_
_entity.id
_entity.type
_entity.pdbx_description
1 polymer ?
#
loop_
_entity_poly.entity_id
_entity_poly.type
_entity_poly.pdbx_seq_one_letter_code
_entity_poly.pdbx_strand_id
1 'polypeptide(L)' 'MTLRYVLAVLALAGATFAGPEVTELKVEVESVPEGCTTKTKINDMLTMHYTGTLDDGHKFDSRLVDADNFKRNCVFI' A
#
# COMPACT_ATOMS: atom_id res chain seq x y z
N MET A 1 -30.20 -32.15 18.40
CA MET A 1 -29.37 -31.20 19.20
C MET A 1 -28.01 -30.93 18.58
N THR A 2 -27.30 -31.94 18.09
CA THR A 2 -25.91 -31.83 17.56
C THR A 2 -25.78 -30.91 16.34
N LEU A 3 -26.69 -31.01 15.36
CA LEU A 3 -26.61 -30.21 14.12
C LEU A 3 -26.77 -28.69 14.34
N ARG A 4 -27.61 -28.28 15.30
CA ARG A 4 -27.78 -26.86 15.66
C ARG A 4 -26.54 -26.28 16.35
N TYR A 5 -25.86 -27.09 17.15
CA TYR A 5 -24.59 -26.72 17.76
C TYR A 5 -23.49 -26.57 16.70
N VAL A 6 -23.43 -27.50 15.74
CA VAL A 6 -22.46 -27.42 14.63
C VAL A 6 -22.69 -26.16 13.78
N LEU A 7 -23.94 -25.84 13.45
CA LEU A 7 -24.29 -24.61 12.74
C LEU A 7 -23.96 -23.34 13.53
N ALA A 8 -24.19 -23.34 14.85
CA ALA A 8 -23.86 -22.20 15.71
C ALA A 8 -22.34 -21.98 15.81
N VAL A 9 -21.55 -23.04 15.91
CA VAL A 9 -20.08 -22.97 15.95
C VAL A 9 -19.51 -22.49 14.61
N LEU A 10 -20.05 -22.96 13.48
CA LEU A 10 -19.66 -22.49 12.14
C LEU A 10 -19.97 -21.00 11.93
N ALA A 11 -21.13 -20.53 12.38
CA ALA A 11 -21.51 -19.12 12.29
C ALA A 11 -20.60 -18.22 13.14
N LEU A 12 -20.24 -18.65 14.36
CA LEU A 12 -19.29 -17.91 15.20
C LEU A 12 -17.89 -17.86 14.59
N ALA A 13 -17.41 -18.96 14.00
CA ALA A 13 -16.10 -19.00 13.35
C ALA A 13 -16.00 -18.09 12.11
N GLY A 14 -17.11 -17.89 11.39
CA GLY A 14 -17.16 -16.99 10.23
C GLY A 14 -17.17 -15.49 10.59
N ALA A 15 -17.61 -15.13 11.81
CA ALA A 15 -17.74 -13.74 12.22
C ALA A 15 -16.42 -13.10 12.69
N THR A 16 -15.36 -13.88 12.91
CA THR A 16 -14.08 -13.39 13.44
C THR A 16 -13.05 -13.03 12.36
N PHE A 17 -13.40 -13.08 11.07
CA PHE A 17 -12.51 -12.65 9.99
C PHE A 17 -12.60 -11.12 9.80
N ALA A 18 -12.20 -10.37 10.82
CA ALA A 18 -11.82 -8.97 10.63
C ALA A 18 -10.32 -8.96 10.32
N GLY A 19 -9.94 -8.43 9.16
CA GLY A 19 -8.53 -8.21 8.82
C GLY A 19 -7.84 -7.30 9.83
N PRO A 20 -6.49 -7.23 9.82
CA PRO A 20 -5.76 -6.34 10.70
C PRO A 20 -6.25 -4.90 10.52
N GLU A 21 -6.54 -4.22 11.63
CA GLU A 21 -6.87 -2.80 11.64
C GLU A 21 -5.59 -2.00 11.35
N VAL A 22 -5.54 -1.30 10.20
CA VAL A 22 -4.42 -0.44 9.83
C VAL A 22 -4.69 0.96 10.37
N THR A 23 -4.16 1.27 11.55
CA THR A 23 -4.36 2.57 12.21
C THR A 23 -3.30 3.62 11.86
N GLU A 24 -2.18 3.20 11.27
CA GLU A 24 -1.03 4.04 10.99
C GLU A 24 -0.48 3.80 9.58
N LEU A 25 0.07 4.85 8.98
CA LEU A 25 0.75 4.76 7.69
C LEU A 25 2.12 4.11 7.86
N LYS A 26 2.33 2.96 7.19
CA LYS A 26 3.63 2.31 7.10
C LYS A 26 4.38 2.79 5.85
N VAL A 27 5.62 3.22 6.01
CA VAL A 27 6.47 3.70 4.91
C VAL A 27 7.70 2.79 4.79
N GLU A 28 7.94 2.27 3.59
CA GLU A 28 9.10 1.43 3.27
C GLU A 28 9.81 1.94 2.01
N VAL A 29 11.14 1.86 2.00
CA VAL A 29 11.95 2.24 0.84
C VAL A 29 12.22 0.99 0.01
N GLU A 30 11.58 0.89 -1.15
CA GLU A 30 11.80 -0.23 -2.07
C GLU A 30 13.15 -0.14 -2.78
N SER A 31 13.51 1.04 -3.31
CA SER A 31 14.79 1.24 -3.99
C SER A 31 15.23 2.71 -3.97
N VAL A 32 16.54 2.92 -4.01
CA VAL A 32 17.17 4.25 -4.12
C VAL A 32 17.97 4.31 -5.41
N PRO A 33 17.76 5.31 -6.28
CA PRO A 33 18.57 5.49 -7.49
C PRO A 33 20.05 5.73 -7.17
N GLU A 34 20.94 5.29 -8.06
CA GLU A 34 22.37 5.62 -7.96
C GLU A 34 22.61 7.14 -8.13
N GLY A 35 23.58 7.70 -7.40
CA GLY A 35 23.89 9.14 -7.45
C GLY A 35 22.88 10.04 -6.73
N CYS A 36 22.01 9.45 -5.91
CA CYS A 36 20.96 10.14 -5.18
C CYS A 36 21.49 10.83 -3.90
N THR A 37 22.07 12.03 -4.06
CA THR A 37 22.73 12.77 -2.95
C THR A 37 21.81 13.75 -2.21
N THR A 38 20.78 14.26 -2.88
CA THR A 38 19.92 15.33 -2.35
C THR A 38 18.55 14.78 -2.03
N LYS A 39 18.12 14.86 -0.77
CA LYS A 39 16.77 14.46 -0.33
C LYS A 39 15.79 15.63 -0.42
N THR A 40 14.52 15.30 -0.63
CA THR A 40 13.41 16.25 -0.58
C THR A 40 13.24 16.87 0.80
N LYS A 41 12.73 18.10 0.82
CA LYS A 41 12.49 18.90 2.03
C LYS A 41 11.03 19.33 2.09
N ILE A 42 10.62 19.78 3.28
CA ILE A 42 9.30 20.39 3.49
C ILE A 42 9.15 21.56 2.53
N ASN A 43 8.00 21.63 1.86
CA ASN A 43 7.63 22.60 0.83
C ASN A 43 8.27 22.40 -0.56
N ASP A 44 8.97 21.30 -0.81
CA ASP A 44 9.38 20.96 -2.18
C ASP A 44 8.16 20.56 -3.02
N MET A 45 8.10 21.07 -4.25
CA MET A 45 7.12 20.60 -5.23
C MET A 45 7.63 19.31 -5.86
N LEU A 46 6.88 18.23 -5.69
CA LEU A 46 7.24 16.90 -6.18
C LEU A 46 6.39 16.53 -7.40
N THR A 47 7.06 16.02 -8.43
CA THR A 47 6.43 15.28 -9.52
C THR A 47 6.75 13.82 -9.28
N MET A 48 5.79 12.90 -9.27
CA MET A 48 6.04 11.49 -8.92
C MET A 48 5.29 10.51 -9.83
N HIS A 49 5.86 9.32 -9.99
CA HIS A 49 5.14 8.15 -10.45
C HIS A 49 4.55 7.42 -9.25
N TYR A 50 3.27 7.10 -9.35
CA TYR A 50 2.58 6.36 -8.31
C TYR A 50 1.70 5.28 -8.92
N THR A 51 1.44 4.24 -8.12
CA THR A 51 0.44 3.22 -8.38
C THR A 51 -0.32 2.99 -7.08
N GLY A 52 -1.65 3.13 -7.12
CA GLY A 52 -2.54 2.85 -6.00
C GLY A 52 -3.16 1.46 -6.12
N THR A 53 -3.09 0.67 -5.06
CA THR A 53 -3.68 -0.67 -4.96
C THR A 53 -4.55 -0.79 -3.72
N LEU A 54 -5.63 -1.55 -3.83
CA LEU A 54 -6.43 -1.99 -2.68
C LEU A 54 -5.72 -3.13 -1.94
N ASP A 55 -6.24 -3.50 -0.76
CA ASP A 55 -5.69 -4.59 0.07
C ASP A 55 -5.75 -5.98 -0.60
N ASP A 56 -6.64 -6.15 -1.59
CA ASP A 56 -6.73 -7.34 -2.43
C ASP A 56 -5.73 -7.34 -3.61
N GLY A 57 -4.90 -6.30 -3.72
CA GLY A 57 -3.92 -6.09 -4.78
C GLY A 57 -4.48 -5.49 -6.07
N HIS A 58 -5.78 -5.22 -6.16
CA HIS A 58 -6.38 -4.62 -7.34
C HIS A 58 -5.94 -3.15 -7.50
N LYS A 59 -5.41 -2.80 -8.67
CA LYS A 59 -5.01 -1.42 -8.99
C LYS A 59 -6.23 -0.54 -9.23
N PHE A 60 -6.34 0.58 -8.51
CA PHE A 60 -7.46 1.53 -8.70
C PHE A 60 -7.04 2.83 -9.38
N ASP A 61 -5.75 3.20 -9.33
CA ASP A 61 -5.21 4.38 -10.02
C ASP A 61 -3.72 4.20 -10.34
N SER A 62 -3.24 4.82 -11.42
CA SER A 62 -1.82 4.82 -11.77
C SER A 62 -1.48 5.96 -12.72
N ARG A 63 -0.33 6.61 -12.49
CA ARG A 63 0.24 7.59 -13.41
C ARG A 63 1.65 7.20 -13.83
N LEU A 64 1.72 6.31 -14.81
CA LEU A 64 2.96 5.94 -15.49
C LEU A 64 3.17 6.93 -16.65
N VAL A 65 4.33 7.58 -16.69
CA VAL A 65 4.82 8.24 -17.92
C VAL A 65 5.86 7.31 -18.51
N ASP A 66 5.92 7.18 -19.82
CA ASP A 66 6.88 6.33 -20.52
C ASP A 66 8.28 6.46 -19.90
N ALA A 67 8.90 5.30 -19.66
CA ALA A 67 9.98 5.08 -18.70
C ALA A 67 11.28 5.87 -18.94
N ASP A 68 11.37 6.63 -20.04
CA ASP A 68 12.65 7.09 -20.57
C ASP A 68 13.03 8.53 -20.20
N ASN A 69 12.18 9.31 -19.51
CA ASN A 69 12.52 10.72 -19.22
C ASN A 69 12.23 11.23 -17.80
N PHE A 70 11.75 10.39 -16.89
CA PHE A 70 11.58 10.84 -15.51
C PHE A 70 12.88 10.65 -14.70
N LYS A 71 13.61 11.75 -14.46
CA LYS A 71 14.67 11.77 -13.44
C LYS A 71 14.06 11.31 -12.13
N ARG A 72 14.47 10.13 -11.62
CA ARG A 72 14.04 9.65 -10.31
C ARG A 72 14.54 10.62 -9.24
N ASN A 73 13.72 11.59 -8.89
CA ASN A 73 13.98 12.47 -7.76
C ASN A 73 14.03 11.60 -6.50
N CYS A 74 15.02 11.90 -5.66
CA CYS A 74 15.28 11.26 -4.39
C CYS A 74 14.23 11.66 -3.35
N VAL A 75 13.02 11.12 -3.49
CA VAL A 75 11.93 11.38 -2.57
C VAL A 75 11.98 10.32 -1.49
N PHE A 76 12.28 10.77 -0.27
CA PHE A 76 12.14 9.98 0.94
C PHE A 76 11.12 10.72 1.80
N ILE A 77 9.96 10.08 2.00
CA ILE A 77 8.90 10.56 2.92
C ILE A 77 9.25 10.07 4.32
#